data_AF-A0A2T2ZT06-F1
#
_entry.id   AF-A0A2T2ZT06-F1
#
_cell.length_a   1.000
_cell.length_b   1.000
_cell.length_c   1.000
_cell.angle_alpha   90.00
_cell.angle_beta   90.00
_cell.angle_gamma   90.00
#
_symmetry.space_group_name_H-M   'P 1'
#
loop_
_entity.id
_entity.type
_entity.pdbx_description
1 polymer ?
#
loop_
_entity_poly.entity_id
_entity_poly.type
_entity_poly.pdbx_seq_one_letter_code
_entity_poly.pdbx_strand_id
1 'polypeptide(L)'
;MAPPIEISIPSTSIASPSDSKPFTQYNITLRLPLRSYVFQKRYSDFAELNTTLTKLVGAAPPAPLPAKHWFKNTVSSPELTEDRRRGLESYLRAIAESPDRRWRDTPVWRTFLNLPGSGVGGPGSTASSSGIAGGMESRLPAINTRDNNLIAASDPRTWTDLQREMKGNLSEARQQLAKRDATIESVLGNNGATSTQALEAGAAAKKALIRASNLIRALDDGLKNMAEQRKLAEGELLRRRNVVAVAKQERDGLEKVNASIPGVAGHGHHGAGNGNGRNGPVASSDKALLLARSGTGGSVRRVLGAPLPETERTRELDNSGVLQLQRDQIADQDQDVDQLAKIIRRQKEMGLAIQQEVEEQNAMLDDMDGNATRLQAKINVGNRKVGKIR
;
A
#
# COMPACT_ATOMS: atom_id res chain seq x y z
N MET A 1 -18.26 10.31 23.75
CA MET A 1 -16.94 10.11 24.40
C MET A 1 -16.03 9.50 23.34
N ALA A 2 -14.85 10.09 23.07
CA ALA A 2 -13.92 9.52 22.11
C ALA A 2 -13.40 8.16 22.64
N PRO A 3 -13.22 7.13 21.78
CA PRO A 3 -12.74 5.83 22.23
C PRO A 3 -11.35 5.95 22.89
N PRO A 4 -11.05 5.15 23.93
CA PRO A 4 -9.73 5.14 24.55
C PRO A 4 -8.68 4.68 23.54
N ILE A 5 -7.49 5.28 23.60
CA ILE A 5 -6.33 4.89 22.78
C ILE A 5 -5.82 3.55 23.33
N GLU A 6 -5.86 2.49 22.52
CA GLU A 6 -5.33 1.17 22.91
C GLU A 6 -3.81 1.15 22.65
N ILE A 7 -3.01 0.98 23.70
CA ILE A 7 -1.54 0.91 23.63
C ILE A 7 -1.08 -0.50 23.99
N SER A 8 -0.22 -1.09 23.16
CA SER A 8 0.42 -2.37 23.47
C SER A 8 1.87 -2.43 23.00
N ILE A 9 2.65 -3.36 23.55
CA ILE A 9 4.05 -3.59 23.17
C ILE A 9 4.20 -5.06 22.75
N PRO A 10 3.74 -5.46 21.55
CA PRO A 10 3.63 -6.86 21.18
C PRO A 10 4.96 -7.58 20.96
N SER A 11 6.04 -6.85 20.64
CA SER A 11 7.32 -7.46 20.30
C SER A 11 8.51 -6.54 20.61
N THR A 12 9.71 -7.12 20.55
CA THR A 12 10.98 -6.42 20.70
C THR A 12 11.92 -6.76 19.55
N SER A 13 12.77 -5.82 19.15
CA SER A 13 13.83 -6.02 18.17
C SER A 13 15.19 -5.64 18.77
N ILE A 14 16.27 -6.14 18.17
CA ILE A 14 17.63 -5.73 18.52
C ILE A 14 18.10 -4.75 17.45
N ALA A 15 18.44 -3.53 17.86
CA ALA A 15 19.08 -2.55 16.99
C ALA A 15 20.59 -2.59 17.18
N SER A 16 21.34 -2.72 16.09
CA SER A 16 22.80 -2.77 16.06
C SER A 16 23.35 -1.66 15.15
N PRO A 17 23.25 -0.39 15.55
CA PRO A 17 23.81 0.71 14.76
C PRO A 17 25.35 0.65 14.76
N SER A 18 25.98 1.15 13.70
CA SER A 18 27.45 1.13 13.55
C SER A 18 28.19 1.91 14.65
N ASP A 19 27.52 2.90 15.25
CA ASP A 19 28.12 3.86 16.20
C ASP A 19 27.84 3.52 17.67
N SER A 20 27.11 2.43 17.98
CA SER A 20 26.83 2.08 19.37
C SER A 20 26.61 0.59 19.59
N LYS A 21 26.79 0.13 20.84
CA LYS A 21 26.52 -1.26 21.23
C LYS A 21 25.06 -1.64 20.91
N PRO A 22 24.80 -2.91 20.55
CA PRO A 22 23.45 -3.37 20.26
C PRO A 22 22.53 -3.17 21.46
N PHE A 23 21.31 -2.71 21.22
CA PHE A 23 20.32 -2.47 22.26
C PHE A 23 18.93 -3.00 21.88
N THR A 24 18.16 -3.35 22.90
CA THR A 24 16.78 -3.80 22.75
C THR A 24 15.86 -2.60 22.49
N GLN A 25 15.10 -2.68 21.41
CA GLN A 25 14.00 -1.78 21.08
C GLN A 25 12.65 -2.47 21.34
N TYR A 26 11.69 -1.69 21.82
CA TYR A 26 10.32 -2.11 22.08
C TYR A 26 9.45 -1.59 20.95
N ASN A 27 8.75 -2.50 20.27
CA ASN A 27 7.82 -2.16 19.21
C ASN A 27 6.49 -1.82 19.86
N ILE A 28 6.13 -0.55 19.86
CA ILE A 28 4.92 -0.02 20.49
C ILE A 28 3.87 0.12 19.40
N THR A 29 2.68 -0.43 19.63
CA THR A 29 1.53 -0.27 18.77
C THR A 29 0.50 0.61 19.46
N LEU A 30 0.01 1.62 18.74
CA LEU A 30 -0.93 2.61 19.21
C LEU A 30 -2.13 2.61 18.26
N ARG A 31 -3.26 2.11 18.75
CA ARG A 31 -4.47 1.94 17.95
C ARG A 31 -5.47 3.05 18.25
N LEU A 32 -5.73 3.85 17.23
CA LEU A 32 -6.79 4.86 17.21
C LEU A 32 -8.00 4.33 16.43
N PRO A 33 -9.18 4.94 16.59
CA PRO A 33 -10.40 4.47 15.93
C PRO A 33 -10.30 4.34 14.40
N LEU A 34 -9.51 5.19 13.76
CA LEU A 34 -9.35 5.22 12.30
C LEU A 34 -8.08 4.53 11.81
N ARG A 35 -7.03 4.44 12.65
CA ARG A 35 -5.71 3.94 12.23
C ARG A 35 -4.86 3.43 13.39
N SER A 36 -4.02 2.44 13.10
CA SER A 36 -2.99 1.93 13.99
C SER A 36 -1.61 2.47 13.61
N TYR A 37 -0.78 2.77 14.59
CA TYR A 37 0.60 3.23 14.43
C TYR A 37 1.56 2.30 15.12
N VAL A 38 2.73 2.11 14.52
CA VAL A 38 3.81 1.32 15.08
C VAL A 38 5.08 2.17 15.10
N PHE A 39 5.70 2.26 16.27
CA PHE A 39 6.95 2.97 16.46
C PHE A 39 7.83 2.24 17.48
N GLN A 40 9.12 2.56 17.47
CA GLN A 40 10.11 1.88 18.28
C GLN A 40 10.70 2.84 19.31
N LYS A 41 10.88 2.37 20.55
CA LYS A 41 11.59 3.10 21.61
C LYS A 41 12.53 2.17 22.34
N ARG A 42 13.67 2.69 22.82
CA ARG A 42 14.57 1.96 23.72
C ARG A 42 14.22 2.29 25.17
N TYR A 43 14.65 1.44 26.11
CA TYR A 43 14.34 1.62 27.54
C TYR A 43 14.72 3.02 28.08
N SER A 44 15.86 3.58 27.64
CA SER A 44 16.28 4.91 28.08
C SER A 44 15.30 6.02 27.71
N ASP A 45 14.56 5.87 26.60
CA ASP A 45 13.55 6.84 26.19
C ASP A 45 12.36 6.82 27.18
N PHE A 46 12.00 5.65 27.72
CA PHE A 46 10.98 5.53 28.78
C PHE A 46 11.47 6.12 30.11
N ALA A 47 12.75 5.93 30.44
CA ALA A 47 13.35 6.50 31.65
C ALA A 47 13.39 8.04 31.58
N GLU A 48 13.71 8.60 30.41
CA GLU A 48 13.65 10.03 30.14
C GLU A 48 12.22 10.56 30.21
N LEU A 49 11.26 9.85 29.60
CA LEU A 49 9.83 10.17 29.71
C LEU A 49 9.38 10.22 31.17
N ASN A 50 9.65 9.18 31.96
CA ASN A 50 9.25 9.10 33.37
C ASN A 50 9.84 10.25 34.19
N THR A 51 11.13 10.53 33.99
CA THR A 51 11.82 11.62 34.70
C THR A 51 11.21 12.98 34.35
N THR A 52 10.94 13.21 33.06
CA THR A 52 10.39 14.48 32.58
C THR A 52 8.93 14.66 33.00
N LEU A 53 8.11 13.61 32.91
CA LEU A 53 6.72 13.62 33.40
C LEU A 53 6.66 13.92 34.89
N THR A 54 7.48 13.26 35.70
CA THR A 54 7.50 13.47 37.15
C THR A 54 7.89 14.91 37.49
N LYS A 55 8.87 15.49 36.76
CA LYS A 55 9.28 16.89 36.94
C LYS A 55 8.20 17.88 36.54
N LEU A 56 7.51 17.66 35.42
CA LEU A 56 6.49 18.58 34.90
C LEU A 56 5.20 18.55 35.72
N VAL A 57 4.78 17.37 36.16
CA VAL A 57 3.52 17.17 36.88
C VAL A 57 3.69 17.34 38.40
N GLY A 58 4.91 17.15 38.92
CA GLY A 58 5.19 17.17 40.35
C GLY A 58 4.69 15.92 41.09
N ALA A 59 4.25 14.88 40.38
CA ALA A 59 3.78 13.61 40.92
C ALA A 59 4.24 12.44 40.06
N ALA A 60 4.52 11.29 40.69
CA ALA A 60 4.90 10.07 40.02
C ALA A 60 3.73 9.53 39.15
N PRO A 61 4.00 8.96 37.95
CA PRO A 61 2.97 8.34 37.13
C PRO A 61 2.19 7.23 37.86
N PRO A 62 0.97 6.87 37.38
CA PRO A 62 0.10 5.89 38.04
C PRO A 62 0.70 4.50 38.25
N ALA A 63 1.64 4.09 37.38
CA ALA A 63 2.40 2.87 37.53
C ALA A 63 3.89 3.18 37.54
N PRO A 64 4.71 2.42 38.31
CA PRO A 64 6.15 2.62 38.34
C PRO A 64 6.80 2.09 37.06
N LEU A 65 7.88 2.74 36.63
CA LEU A 65 8.72 2.25 35.55
C LEU A 65 9.46 0.96 36.00
N PRO A 66 9.50 -0.12 35.19
CA PRO A 66 10.25 -1.33 35.54
C PRO A 66 11.74 -1.00 35.73
N ALA A 67 12.35 -1.59 36.77
CA ALA A 67 13.72 -1.26 37.17
C ALA A 67 14.78 -1.65 36.13
N LYS A 68 15.91 -0.92 36.16
CA LYS A 68 17.11 -1.30 35.40
C LYS A 68 17.73 -2.57 36.00
N HIS A 69 17.92 -3.59 35.17
CA HIS A 69 18.80 -4.71 35.48
C HIS A 69 20.22 -4.32 35.13
N TRP A 70 21.10 -4.30 36.13
CA TRP A 70 22.47 -3.82 36.00
C TRP A 70 23.50 -4.96 35.82
N PHE A 71 23.13 -6.19 36.17
CA PHE A 71 23.98 -7.36 36.09
C PHE A 71 23.73 -8.29 34.90
N LYS A 72 22.60 -8.14 34.21
CA LYS A 72 22.20 -8.99 33.09
C LYS A 72 21.64 -8.11 31.97
N ASN A 73 22.15 -8.33 30.75
CA ASN A 73 21.73 -7.57 29.58
C ASN A 73 20.46 -8.18 28.98
N THR A 74 19.49 -7.34 28.62
CA THR A 74 18.27 -7.78 27.91
C THR A 74 18.58 -8.32 26.52
N VAL A 75 19.66 -7.85 25.89
CA VAL A 75 20.10 -8.39 24.59
C VAL A 75 20.47 -9.87 24.69
N SER A 76 20.96 -10.34 25.84
CA SER A 76 21.42 -11.71 26.05
C SER A 76 20.43 -12.60 26.79
N SER A 77 19.27 -12.08 27.21
CA SER A 77 18.30 -12.82 28.02
C SER A 77 16.85 -12.59 27.56
N PRO A 78 16.20 -13.61 26.97
CA PRO A 78 14.83 -13.47 26.47
C PRO A 78 13.82 -13.26 27.61
N GLU A 79 14.01 -13.90 28.76
CA GLU A 79 13.13 -13.77 29.93
C GLU A 79 13.11 -12.33 30.49
N LEU A 80 14.27 -11.73 30.72
CA LEU A 80 14.36 -10.35 31.22
C LEU A 80 13.83 -9.33 30.21
N THR A 81 13.93 -9.65 28.91
CA THR A 81 13.35 -8.82 27.86
C THR A 81 11.84 -8.86 27.90
N GLU A 82 11.26 -10.05 28.08
CA GLU A 82 9.81 -10.24 28.16
C GLU A 82 9.22 -9.63 29.44
N ASP A 83 9.88 -9.81 30.60
CA ASP A 83 9.46 -9.17 31.86
C ASP A 83 9.48 -7.65 31.75
N ARG A 84 10.55 -7.09 31.16
CA ARG A 84 10.64 -5.65 30.94
C ARG A 84 9.60 -5.17 29.93
N ARG A 85 9.34 -5.92 28.85
CA ARG A 85 8.30 -5.61 27.86
C ARG A 85 6.93 -5.49 28.53
N ARG A 86 6.55 -6.46 29.35
CA ARG A 86 5.30 -6.47 30.13
C ARG A 86 5.22 -5.29 31.10
N GLY A 87 6.30 -5.00 31.81
CA GLY A 87 6.38 -3.87 32.74
C GLY A 87 6.22 -2.51 32.04
N LEU A 88 6.87 -2.33 30.88
CA LEU A 88 6.75 -1.11 30.08
C LEU A 88 5.35 -0.95 29.47
N GLU A 89 4.73 -2.05 29.06
CA GLU A 89 3.36 -2.04 28.55
C GLU A 89 2.36 -1.63 29.65
N SER A 90 2.48 -2.23 30.85
CA SER A 90 1.69 -1.85 32.02
C SER A 90 1.86 -0.37 32.37
N TYR A 91 3.12 0.12 32.36
CA TYR A 91 3.43 1.53 32.58
C TYR A 91 2.73 2.47 31.60
N LEU A 92 2.81 2.20 30.28
CA LEU A 92 2.16 3.04 29.27
C LEU A 92 0.64 2.97 29.35
N ARG A 93 0.05 1.78 29.57
CA ARG A 93 -1.40 1.63 29.70
C ARG A 93 -1.92 2.35 30.93
N ALA A 94 -1.24 2.24 32.07
CA ALA A 94 -1.62 2.95 33.28
C ALA A 94 -1.65 4.47 33.06
N ILE A 95 -0.69 5.03 32.33
CA ILE A 95 -0.73 6.46 31.95
C ILE A 95 -1.90 6.74 31.01
N ALA A 96 -2.11 5.92 29.97
CA ALA A 96 -3.13 6.10 28.94
C ALA A 96 -4.59 5.99 29.45
N GLU A 97 -4.84 5.05 30.36
CA GLU A 97 -6.16 4.64 30.86
C GLU A 97 -6.52 5.30 32.20
N SER A 98 -5.54 5.88 32.91
CA SER A 98 -5.80 6.55 34.19
C SER A 98 -6.89 7.62 34.04
N PRO A 99 -7.84 7.72 35.00
CA PRO A 99 -8.87 8.76 34.96
C PRO A 99 -8.26 10.16 35.04
N ASP A 100 -7.09 10.25 35.67
CA ASP A 100 -6.31 11.45 35.81
C ASP A 100 -5.53 11.79 34.53
N ARG A 101 -5.78 12.98 33.99
CA ARG A 101 -5.28 13.38 32.67
C ARG A 101 -3.96 14.13 32.70
N ARG A 102 -3.48 14.52 33.88
CA ARG A 102 -2.32 15.44 34.01
C ARG A 102 -1.04 14.95 33.34
N TRP A 103 -0.80 13.64 33.30
CA TRP A 103 0.35 13.07 32.58
C TRP A 103 0.14 13.00 31.07
N ARG A 104 -1.10 12.72 30.63
CA ARG A 104 -1.47 12.55 29.21
C ARG A 104 -1.55 13.86 28.44
N ASP A 105 -1.97 14.93 29.11
CA ASP A 105 -2.12 16.25 28.50
C ASP A 105 -0.76 16.98 28.36
N THR A 106 0.35 16.39 28.83
CA THR A 106 1.69 16.95 28.65
C THR A 106 2.18 16.83 27.19
N PRO A 107 2.95 17.82 26.67
CA PRO A 107 3.53 17.72 25.33
C PRO A 107 4.54 16.59 25.21
N VAL A 108 5.25 16.27 26.30
CA VAL A 108 6.28 15.22 26.34
C VAL A 108 5.68 13.84 26.09
N TRP A 109 4.49 13.55 26.65
CA TRP A 109 3.75 12.32 26.37
C TRP A 109 3.40 12.19 24.88
N ARG A 110 2.94 13.29 24.27
CA ARG A 110 2.57 13.31 22.84
C ARG A 110 3.78 13.09 21.94
N THR A 111 4.90 13.76 22.24
CA THR A 111 6.16 13.60 21.53
C THR A 111 6.70 12.18 21.67
N PHE A 112 6.60 11.58 22.86
CA PHE A 112 7.01 10.19 23.07
C PHE A 112 6.21 9.21 22.19
N LEU A 113 4.90 9.41 22.10
CA LEU A 113 4.02 8.60 21.25
C LEU A 113 4.08 8.96 19.76
N ASN A 114 4.98 9.88 19.35
CA ASN A 114 5.09 10.41 18.00
C ASN A 114 3.75 10.93 17.43
N LEU A 115 2.88 11.48 18.29
CA LEU A 115 1.62 12.10 17.86
C LEU A 115 1.92 13.50 17.28
N PRO A 116 1.28 13.94 16.18
CA PRO A 116 1.49 15.26 15.62
C PRO A 116 1.10 16.31 16.65
N GLY A 117 1.86 17.41 16.66
CA GLY A 117 1.59 18.54 17.52
C GLY A 117 0.16 19.02 17.32
N SER A 118 -0.59 19.12 18.42
CA SER A 118 -1.82 19.91 18.44
C SER A 118 -1.39 21.33 18.12
N GLY A 119 -1.84 21.87 16.99
CA GLY A 119 -1.34 23.13 16.44
C GLY A 119 -1.31 24.26 17.48
N VAL A 120 -0.10 24.55 17.98
CA VAL A 120 0.31 25.85 18.51
C VAL A 120 1.68 26.09 17.89
N GLY A 121 1.72 27.04 16.96
CA GLY A 121 2.94 27.41 16.25
C GLY A 121 3.99 27.94 17.22
N GLY A 122 5.18 27.34 17.17
CA GLY A 122 6.43 27.87 17.72
C GLY A 122 7.49 27.87 16.61
N PRO A 123 8.29 28.93 16.47
CA PRO A 123 9.14 29.15 15.30
C PRO A 123 10.40 28.27 15.39
N GLY A 124 10.68 27.47 14.35
CA GLY A 124 12.00 26.83 14.24
C GLY A 124 12.08 25.43 13.63
N SER A 125 11.14 24.98 12.80
CA SER A 125 11.36 23.75 12.03
C SER A 125 10.75 23.86 10.63
N THR A 126 11.59 24.29 9.70
CA THR A 126 11.38 24.17 8.25
C THR A 126 11.49 22.70 7.85
N ALA A 127 10.36 22.02 7.76
CA ALA A 127 10.24 20.80 6.97
C ALA A 127 9.12 21.01 5.94
N SER A 128 9.56 21.26 4.72
CA SER A 128 8.74 21.48 3.55
C SER A 128 7.91 20.23 3.22
N SER A 129 6.59 20.33 3.28
CA SER A 129 5.72 19.42 2.52
C SER A 129 4.51 20.19 2.01
N SER A 130 4.46 20.31 0.68
CA SER A 130 3.41 20.91 -0.13
C SER A 130 2.00 20.54 0.33
N GLY A 131 1.11 21.51 0.27
CA GLY A 131 -0.21 21.49 0.90
C GLY A 131 -1.15 20.42 0.38
N ILE A 132 -1.88 19.80 1.31
CA ILE A 132 -3.22 19.23 1.08
C ILE A 132 -4.01 19.50 2.37
N ALA A 133 -5.14 20.19 2.24
CA ALA A 133 -6.11 20.40 3.31
C ALA A 133 -6.76 19.05 3.67
N GLY A 134 -6.32 18.44 4.77
CA GLY A 134 -6.93 17.27 5.37
C GLY A 134 -6.64 17.29 6.87
N GLY A 135 -7.66 17.03 7.70
CA GLY A 135 -7.66 17.23 9.15
C GLY A 135 -6.52 16.59 9.94
N MET A 136 -6.54 16.84 11.25
CA MET A 136 -5.57 16.46 12.32
C MET A 136 -4.81 15.13 12.13
N GLU A 137 -5.40 14.14 11.45
CA GLU A 137 -4.86 12.78 11.23
C GLU A 137 -4.01 12.60 9.95
N SER A 138 -4.04 13.55 9.00
CA SER A 138 -3.18 13.50 7.79
C SER A 138 -1.69 13.71 8.10
N ARG A 139 -1.39 14.24 9.30
CA ARG A 139 -0.05 14.61 9.78
C ARG A 139 0.64 13.56 10.65
N LEU A 140 -0.06 12.50 11.02
CA LEU A 140 0.60 11.33 11.60
C LEU A 140 1.40 10.65 10.48
N PRO A 141 2.68 10.28 10.68
CA PRO A 141 3.38 9.49 9.69
C PRO A 141 2.56 8.23 9.46
N ALA A 142 1.94 8.18 8.27
CA ALA A 142 1.42 6.95 7.73
C ALA A 142 2.50 5.90 7.90
N ILE A 143 2.12 4.64 8.11
CA ILE A 143 3.04 3.53 8.15
C ILE A 143 3.72 3.45 6.77
N ASN A 144 4.77 4.26 6.56
CA ASN A 144 5.36 4.55 5.26
C ASN A 144 6.84 4.22 5.25
N THR A 145 7.46 4.01 6.42
CA THR A 145 8.72 3.30 6.49
C THR A 145 8.43 1.81 6.36
N ARG A 146 9.12 1.17 5.43
CA ARG A 146 8.97 -0.25 5.11
C ARG A 146 9.13 -1.15 6.34
N ASP A 147 10.01 -0.76 7.26
CA ASP A 147 10.29 -1.52 8.49
C ASP A 147 9.13 -1.45 9.48
N ASN A 148 8.50 -0.28 9.65
CA ASN A 148 7.32 -0.14 10.51
C ASN A 148 6.13 -0.94 9.96
N ASN A 149 5.97 -0.98 8.63
CA ASN A 149 4.96 -1.82 7.99
C ASN A 149 5.20 -3.31 8.25
N LEU A 150 6.46 -3.76 8.20
CA LEU A 150 6.80 -5.16 8.48
C LEU A 150 6.53 -5.54 9.93
N ILE A 151 6.92 -4.69 10.87
CA ILE A 151 6.67 -4.90 12.30
C ILE A 151 5.16 -4.94 12.56
N ALA A 152 4.41 -3.98 12.01
CA ALA A 152 2.95 -3.95 12.09
C ALA A 152 2.30 -5.19 11.46
N ALA A 153 2.85 -5.71 10.35
CA ALA A 153 2.33 -6.90 9.70
C ALA A 153 2.65 -8.20 10.47
N SER A 154 3.63 -8.19 11.37
CA SER A 154 4.01 -9.37 12.17
C SER A 154 3.08 -9.68 13.34
N ASP A 155 2.12 -8.80 13.64
CA ASP A 155 1.17 -8.97 14.73
C ASP A 155 -0.26 -9.15 14.22
N PRO A 156 -1.04 -10.12 14.75
CA PRO A 156 -2.33 -10.48 14.18
C PRO A 156 -3.36 -9.35 14.08
N ARG A 157 -3.38 -8.42 15.04
CA ARG A 157 -4.36 -7.31 15.11
C ARG A 157 -4.02 -6.21 14.11
N THR A 158 -2.81 -5.69 14.17
CA THR A 158 -2.30 -4.66 13.26
C THR A 158 -2.24 -5.15 11.81
N TRP A 159 -2.07 -6.46 11.58
CA TRP A 159 -2.21 -7.06 10.25
C TRP A 159 -3.60 -6.81 9.64
N THR A 160 -4.68 -6.91 10.43
CA THR A 160 -6.04 -6.65 9.91
C THR A 160 -6.28 -5.16 9.61
N ASP A 161 -5.65 -4.26 10.36
CA ASP A 161 -5.71 -2.83 10.09
C ASP A 161 -4.95 -2.49 8.80
N LEU A 162 -3.75 -3.07 8.61
CA LEU A 162 -2.98 -2.95 7.37
C LEU A 162 -3.71 -3.57 6.18
N GLN A 163 -4.44 -4.67 6.36
CA GLN A 163 -5.28 -5.26 5.33
C GLN A 163 -6.38 -4.27 4.88
N ARG A 164 -7.02 -3.58 5.83
CA ARG A 164 -8.03 -2.55 5.52
C ARG A 164 -7.40 -1.37 4.77
N GLU A 165 -6.23 -0.91 5.21
CA GLU A 165 -5.49 0.16 4.52
C GLU A 165 -5.11 -0.25 3.09
N MET A 166 -4.63 -1.48 2.90
CA MET A 166 -4.30 -2.03 1.59
C MET A 166 -5.52 -2.08 0.66
N LYS A 167 -6.67 -2.56 1.15
CA LYS A 167 -7.94 -2.52 0.40
C LYS A 167 -8.38 -1.10 0.06
N GLY A 168 -8.19 -0.16 0.99
CA GLY A 168 -8.45 1.27 0.75
C GLY A 168 -7.63 1.83 -0.40
N ASN A 169 -6.33 1.55 -0.44
CA ASN A 169 -5.45 1.99 -1.53
C ASN A 169 -5.82 1.35 -2.88
N LEU A 170 -6.24 0.08 -2.90
CA LEU A 170 -6.70 -0.59 -4.12
C LEU A 170 -8.04 0.00 -4.63
N SER A 171 -8.99 0.28 -3.72
CA SER A 171 -10.23 0.99 -4.05
C SER A 171 -9.95 2.41 -4.57
N GLU A 172 -9.03 3.13 -3.95
CA GLU A 172 -8.58 4.45 -4.41
C GLU A 172 -7.99 4.36 -5.83
N ALA A 173 -7.15 3.37 -6.11
CA ALA A 173 -6.60 3.15 -7.45
C ALA A 173 -7.70 2.89 -8.49
N ARG A 174 -8.71 2.06 -8.18
CA ARG A 174 -9.88 1.84 -9.05
C ARG A 174 -10.64 3.14 -9.33
N GLN A 175 -10.91 3.93 -8.30
CA GLN A 175 -11.64 5.20 -8.44
C GLN A 175 -10.89 6.19 -9.32
N GLN A 176 -9.57 6.29 -9.16
CA GLN A 176 -8.74 7.18 -9.99
C GLN A 176 -8.66 6.70 -11.44
N LEU A 177 -8.59 5.38 -11.69
CA LEU A 177 -8.66 4.83 -13.05
C LEU A 177 -10.03 5.07 -13.69
N ALA A 178 -11.12 4.88 -12.95
CA ALA A 178 -12.46 5.19 -13.45
C ALA A 178 -12.62 6.70 -13.77
N LYS A 179 -12.08 7.58 -12.92
CA LYS A 179 -12.04 9.02 -13.17
C LYS A 179 -11.24 9.36 -14.41
N ARG A 180 -10.05 8.75 -14.58
CA ARG A 180 -9.22 8.92 -15.78
C ARG A 180 -9.99 8.52 -17.03
N ASP A 181 -10.58 7.34 -17.04
CA ASP A 181 -11.26 6.80 -18.22
C ASP A 181 -12.50 7.66 -18.57
N ALA A 182 -13.25 8.15 -17.57
CA ALA A 182 -14.35 9.11 -17.78
C ALA A 182 -13.87 10.45 -18.35
N THR A 183 -12.71 10.96 -17.91
CA THR A 183 -12.13 12.20 -18.48
C THR A 183 -11.64 11.99 -19.90
N ILE A 184 -11.10 10.81 -20.24
CA ILE A 184 -10.69 10.47 -21.61
C ILE A 184 -11.92 10.42 -22.52
N GLU A 185 -12.99 9.75 -22.09
CA GLU A 185 -14.27 9.68 -22.80
C GLU A 185 -14.85 11.08 -23.09
N SER A 186 -14.83 11.98 -22.11
CA SER A 186 -15.26 13.38 -22.28
C SER A 186 -14.42 14.18 -23.27
N VAL A 187 -13.16 13.81 -23.47
CA VAL A 187 -12.18 14.58 -24.25
C VAL A 187 -12.12 14.11 -25.69
N LEU A 188 -12.40 12.83 -25.96
CA LEU A 188 -12.57 12.31 -27.32
C LEU A 188 -13.71 13.01 -28.08
N GLY A 189 -14.69 13.60 -27.37
CA GLY A 189 -15.73 14.43 -27.99
C GLY A 189 -15.30 15.85 -28.39
N ASN A 190 -14.12 16.34 -27.95
CA ASN A 190 -13.68 17.73 -28.12
C ASN A 190 -12.19 17.82 -28.58
N ASN A 191 -11.88 17.32 -29.78
CA ASN A 191 -10.58 17.48 -30.46
C ASN A 191 -9.33 16.98 -29.69
N GLY A 192 -9.35 15.72 -29.22
CA GLY A 192 -8.16 14.86 -29.14
C GLY A 192 -7.01 15.23 -28.18
N ALA A 193 -7.08 16.33 -27.43
CA ALA A 193 -6.00 16.71 -26.53
C ALA A 193 -6.08 15.96 -25.19
N THR A 194 -5.07 15.15 -24.85
CA THR A 194 -4.99 14.47 -23.54
C THR A 194 -5.14 15.49 -22.40
N SER A 195 -6.26 15.40 -21.68
CA SER A 195 -6.55 16.34 -20.58
C SER A 195 -5.52 16.18 -19.47
N THR A 196 -4.97 17.29 -18.99
CA THR A 196 -4.08 17.33 -17.81
C THR A 196 -4.70 16.63 -16.61
N GLN A 197 -6.02 16.67 -16.49
CA GLN A 197 -6.79 15.97 -15.46
C GLN A 197 -6.77 14.44 -15.61
N ALA A 198 -6.75 13.93 -16.83
CA ALA A 198 -6.62 12.48 -17.10
C ALA A 198 -5.22 11.98 -16.72
N LEU A 199 -4.19 12.75 -17.06
CA LEU A 199 -2.81 12.45 -16.67
C LEU A 199 -2.62 12.50 -15.14
N GLU A 200 -3.20 13.50 -14.47
CA GLU A 200 -3.17 13.61 -13.01
C GLU A 200 -3.90 12.42 -12.34
N ALA A 201 -5.07 12.04 -12.84
CA ALA A 201 -5.81 10.88 -12.33
C ALA A 201 -5.00 9.57 -12.53
N GLY A 202 -4.33 9.40 -13.67
CA GLY A 202 -3.43 8.26 -13.90
C GLY A 202 -2.21 8.25 -12.97
N ALA A 203 -1.60 9.41 -12.70
CA ALA A 203 -0.51 9.54 -11.75
C ALA A 203 -0.97 9.24 -10.31
N ALA A 204 -2.16 9.70 -9.91
CA ALA A 204 -2.76 9.42 -8.61
C ALA A 204 -3.06 7.91 -8.44
N ALA A 205 -3.61 7.26 -9.48
CA ALA A 205 -3.80 5.81 -9.51
C ALA A 205 -2.47 5.06 -9.32
N LYS A 206 -1.41 5.47 -10.03
CA LYS A 206 -0.07 4.89 -9.89
C LYS A 206 0.48 5.03 -8.47
N LYS A 207 0.30 6.20 -7.84
CA LYS A 207 0.73 6.43 -6.45
C LYS A 207 -0.03 5.54 -5.46
N ALA A 208 -1.33 5.34 -5.65
CA ALA A 208 -2.13 4.43 -4.83
C ALA A 208 -1.69 2.96 -5.03
N LEU A 209 -1.39 2.54 -6.27
CA LEU A 209 -0.86 1.20 -6.56
C LEU A 209 0.50 0.95 -5.91
N ILE A 210 1.41 1.91 -5.92
CA ILE A 210 2.72 1.78 -5.24
C ILE A 210 2.54 1.60 -3.73
N ARG A 211 1.63 2.37 -3.11
CA ARG A 211 1.29 2.22 -1.69
C ARG A 211 0.72 0.82 -1.41
N ALA A 212 -0.23 0.37 -2.22
CA ALA A 212 -0.80 -0.98 -2.12
C ALA A 212 0.27 -2.07 -2.25
N SER A 213 1.19 -1.96 -3.23
CA SER A 213 2.29 -2.91 -3.44
C SER A 213 3.22 -3.01 -2.23
N ASN A 214 3.56 -1.86 -1.62
CA ASN A 214 4.39 -1.84 -0.40
C ASN A 214 3.68 -2.53 0.77
N LEU A 215 2.38 -2.29 0.95
CA LEU A 215 1.58 -2.94 1.99
C LEU A 215 1.41 -4.44 1.73
N ILE A 216 1.15 -4.86 0.49
CA ILE A 216 1.05 -6.27 0.09
C ILE A 216 2.34 -7.01 0.42
N ARG A 217 3.50 -6.41 0.12
CA ARG A 217 4.80 -7.00 0.45
C ARG A 217 4.99 -7.13 1.97
N ALA A 218 4.70 -6.08 2.73
CA ALA A 218 4.80 -6.13 4.18
C ALA A 218 3.86 -7.16 4.80
N LEU A 219 2.61 -7.26 4.31
CA LEU A 219 1.63 -8.27 4.74
C LEU A 219 2.08 -9.70 4.42
N ASP A 220 2.70 -9.93 3.26
CA ASP A 220 3.24 -11.23 2.85
C ASP A 220 4.43 -11.66 3.73
N ASP A 221 5.36 -10.73 3.98
CA ASP A 221 6.52 -10.97 4.83
C ASP A 221 6.12 -11.11 6.31
N GLY A 222 5.16 -10.32 6.79
CA GLY A 222 4.56 -10.46 8.12
C GLY A 222 3.85 -11.81 8.31
N LEU A 223 3.18 -12.34 7.28
CA LEU A 223 2.59 -13.68 7.32
C LEU A 223 3.63 -14.79 7.44
N LYS A 224 4.77 -14.66 6.75
CA LYS A 224 5.89 -15.62 6.91
C LYS A 224 6.42 -15.59 8.34
N ASN A 225 6.64 -14.40 8.90
CA ASN A 225 7.10 -14.24 10.28
C ASN A 225 6.09 -14.83 11.29
N MET A 226 4.79 -14.60 11.10
CA MET A 226 3.76 -15.17 11.98
C MET A 226 3.64 -16.69 11.84
N ALA A 227 3.89 -17.23 10.64
CA ALA A 227 3.95 -18.67 10.39
C ALA A 227 5.13 -19.32 11.14
N GLU A 228 6.32 -18.71 11.03
CA GLU A 228 7.54 -19.16 11.72
C GLU A 228 7.37 -19.13 13.24
N GLN A 229 6.75 -18.07 13.77
CA GLN A 229 6.49 -17.91 15.20
C GLN A 229 5.28 -18.70 15.71
N ARG A 230 4.57 -19.45 14.84
CA ARG A 230 3.33 -20.19 15.15
C ARG A 230 2.28 -19.35 15.90
N LYS A 231 2.21 -18.05 15.61
CA LYS A 231 1.28 -17.10 16.25
C LYS A 231 -0.16 -17.24 15.76
N LEU A 232 -0.38 -17.96 14.67
CA LEU A 232 -1.68 -18.11 14.01
C LEU A 232 -2.01 -19.59 13.82
N ALA A 233 -3.29 -19.92 13.94
CA ALA A 233 -3.81 -21.22 13.53
C ALA A 233 -3.64 -21.42 12.01
N GLU A 234 -3.45 -22.66 11.58
CA GLU A 234 -3.18 -23.00 10.18
C GLU A 234 -4.30 -22.53 9.24
N GLY A 235 -5.57 -22.71 9.64
CA GLY A 235 -6.72 -22.25 8.85
C GLY A 235 -6.81 -20.72 8.72
N GLU A 236 -6.37 -19.98 9.72
CA GLU A 236 -6.34 -18.51 9.67
C GLU A 236 -5.16 -18.02 8.82
N LEU A 237 -4.00 -18.67 8.92
CA LEU A 237 -2.85 -18.39 8.05
C LEU A 237 -3.23 -18.58 6.57
N LEU A 238 -3.92 -19.67 6.23
CA LEU A 238 -4.40 -19.92 4.86
C LEU A 238 -5.36 -18.82 4.38
N ARG A 239 -6.30 -18.38 5.23
CA ARG A 239 -7.20 -17.27 4.88
C ARG A 239 -6.45 -15.98 4.60
N ARG A 240 -5.52 -15.61 5.49
CA ARG A 240 -4.73 -14.39 5.32
C ARG A 240 -3.84 -14.46 4.08
N ARG A 241 -3.28 -15.63 3.78
CA ARG A 241 -2.53 -15.87 2.54
C ARG A 241 -3.41 -15.74 1.30
N ASN A 242 -4.64 -16.25 1.34
CA ASN A 242 -5.61 -16.09 0.26
C ASN A 242 -5.95 -14.61 0.03
N VAL A 243 -6.24 -13.86 1.10
CA VAL A 243 -6.46 -12.40 1.02
C VAL A 243 -5.31 -11.68 0.32
N VAL A 244 -4.06 -11.99 0.67
CA VAL A 244 -2.88 -11.37 0.04
C VAL A 244 -2.74 -11.82 -1.41
N ALA A 245 -3.06 -13.07 -1.75
CA ALA A 245 -3.03 -13.57 -3.12
C ALA A 245 -4.06 -12.85 -4.02
N VAL A 246 -5.30 -12.68 -3.53
CA VAL A 246 -6.35 -11.92 -4.24
C VAL A 246 -5.92 -10.47 -4.43
N ALA A 247 -5.39 -9.82 -3.39
CA ALA A 247 -4.89 -8.46 -3.49
C ALA A 247 -3.72 -8.30 -4.49
N LYS A 248 -2.83 -9.30 -4.59
CA LYS A 248 -1.76 -9.35 -5.60
C LYS A 248 -2.33 -9.39 -7.02
N GLN A 249 -3.28 -10.29 -7.27
CA GLN A 249 -3.94 -10.43 -8.57
C GLN A 249 -4.69 -9.15 -8.96
N GLU A 250 -5.41 -8.54 -8.01
CA GLU A 250 -6.12 -7.29 -8.23
C GLU A 250 -5.15 -6.14 -8.58
N ARG A 251 -4.08 -5.98 -7.79
CA ARG A 251 -3.04 -4.98 -8.04
C ARG A 251 -2.44 -5.16 -9.43
N ASP A 252 -2.07 -6.39 -9.79
CA ASP A 252 -1.48 -6.70 -11.09
C ASP A 252 -2.46 -6.39 -12.24
N GLY A 253 -3.75 -6.64 -12.04
CA GLY A 253 -4.81 -6.26 -12.98
C GLY A 253 -4.92 -4.74 -13.15
N LEU A 254 -5.01 -4.00 -12.04
CA LEU A 254 -5.09 -2.53 -12.06
C LEU A 254 -3.82 -1.88 -12.62
N GLU A 255 -2.65 -2.49 -12.40
CA GLU A 255 -1.38 -2.01 -12.96
C GLU A 255 -1.35 -2.19 -14.48
N LYS A 256 -1.83 -3.32 -15.01
CA LYS A 256 -2.00 -3.51 -16.46
C LYS A 256 -2.94 -2.48 -17.08
N VAL A 257 -4.09 -2.24 -16.43
CA VAL A 257 -5.09 -1.23 -16.85
C VAL A 257 -4.52 0.19 -16.77
N ASN A 258 -3.70 0.47 -15.77
CA ASN A 258 -3.03 1.76 -15.65
C ASN A 258 -1.97 1.94 -16.75
N ALA A 259 -1.22 0.89 -17.08
CA ALA A 259 -0.17 0.90 -18.09
C ALA A 259 -0.72 0.96 -19.53
N SER A 260 -1.91 0.43 -19.79
CA SER A 260 -2.56 0.43 -21.11
C SER A 260 -3.16 1.78 -21.50
N ILE A 261 -2.48 2.90 -21.19
CA ILE A 261 -2.91 4.27 -21.50
C ILE A 261 -3.26 4.38 -22.99
N PRO A 262 -4.53 4.65 -23.35
CA PRO A 262 -4.89 5.01 -24.70
C PRO A 262 -4.41 6.45 -24.94
N GLY A 263 -3.35 6.65 -25.73
CA GLY A 263 -2.99 7.99 -26.24
C GLY A 263 -1.59 8.54 -25.94
N VAL A 264 -0.66 7.82 -25.27
CA VAL A 264 0.73 8.32 -25.05
C VAL A 264 1.81 7.27 -25.37
N ALA A 265 1.48 6.22 -26.12
CA ALA A 265 2.52 5.45 -26.82
C ALA A 265 2.90 6.21 -28.12
N GLY A 266 3.69 7.27 -27.95
CA GLY A 266 4.23 8.07 -29.05
C GLY A 266 4.98 7.18 -30.04
N HIS A 267 4.58 7.28 -31.31
CA HIS A 267 5.39 6.91 -32.45
C HIS A 267 6.68 7.74 -32.44
N GLY A 268 7.77 7.15 -31.97
CA GLY A 268 9.14 7.62 -32.19
C GLY A 268 9.79 6.78 -33.29
N HIS A 269 9.93 7.35 -34.48
CA HIS A 269 10.58 6.74 -35.64
C HIS A 269 12.12 6.82 -35.55
N HIS A 270 12.78 5.72 -35.96
CA HIS A 270 14.19 5.52 -36.33
C HIS A 270 15.35 6.10 -35.48
N GLY A 271 15.98 5.21 -34.72
CA GLY A 271 17.42 5.24 -34.41
C GLY A 271 17.99 3.83 -34.45
N ALA A 272 18.79 3.51 -35.47
CA ALA A 272 19.49 2.24 -35.59
C ALA A 272 20.43 2.04 -34.39
N GLY A 273 20.25 0.94 -33.64
CA GLY A 273 21.06 0.63 -32.47
C GLY A 273 20.72 -0.75 -31.87
N ASN A 274 21.50 -1.74 -32.28
CA ASN A 274 21.56 -3.13 -31.86
C ASN A 274 21.30 -3.40 -30.35
N GLY A 275 20.41 -4.34 -30.01
CA GLY A 275 20.22 -4.80 -28.61
C GLY A 275 19.00 -5.68 -28.31
N ASN A 276 19.02 -6.93 -28.81
CA ASN A 276 18.37 -8.15 -28.29
C ASN A 276 17.39 -8.07 -27.09
N GLY A 277 16.13 -8.51 -27.26
CA GLY A 277 15.29 -8.94 -26.11
C GLY A 277 13.76 -8.89 -26.25
N ARG A 278 13.21 -9.76 -27.10
CA ARG A 278 11.82 -10.30 -27.16
C ARG A 278 10.80 -9.80 -26.11
N ASN A 279 9.74 -9.13 -26.57
CA ASN A 279 8.40 -9.19 -25.98
C ASN A 279 7.34 -9.02 -27.08
N GLY A 280 6.83 -10.15 -27.56
CA GLY A 280 5.64 -10.26 -28.42
C GLY A 280 4.49 -10.92 -27.65
N PRO A 281 3.24 -10.80 -28.14
CA PRO A 281 2.03 -11.08 -27.36
C PRO A 281 1.89 -12.57 -27.03
N VAL A 282 1.35 -12.81 -25.83
CA VAL A 282 1.22 -14.11 -25.18
C VAL A 282 0.41 -15.07 -26.07
N ALA A 283 1.08 -16.11 -26.57
CA ALA A 283 0.48 -17.20 -27.32
C ALA A 283 -0.37 -18.09 -26.41
N SER A 284 -1.42 -18.66 -26.98
CA SER A 284 -2.45 -19.51 -26.37
C SER A 284 -1.96 -20.88 -25.84
N SER A 285 -0.67 -21.03 -25.54
CA SER A 285 -0.04 -22.28 -25.06
C SER A 285 0.08 -22.39 -23.54
N ASP A 286 -0.10 -21.30 -22.79
CA ASP A 286 0.06 -21.31 -21.32
C ASP A 286 -1.11 -21.92 -20.54
N LYS A 287 -2.21 -22.26 -21.22
CA LYS A 287 -3.35 -22.95 -20.59
C LYS A 287 -3.09 -24.44 -20.35
N ALA A 288 -2.15 -25.05 -21.08
CA ALA A 288 -1.83 -26.48 -20.97
C ALA A 288 -0.76 -26.78 -19.88
N LEU A 289 0.11 -25.83 -19.55
CA LEU A 289 1.14 -25.99 -18.52
C LEU A 289 0.62 -25.81 -17.09
N LEU A 290 -0.55 -25.19 -16.92
CA LEU A 290 -1.21 -25.03 -15.63
C LEU A 290 -1.95 -26.31 -15.17
N LEU A 291 -2.25 -27.22 -16.11
CA LEU A 291 -2.89 -28.51 -15.84
C LEU A 291 -1.88 -29.66 -15.63
N ALA A 292 -0.63 -29.48 -16.03
CA ALA A 292 0.39 -30.54 -16.01
C ALA A 292 1.23 -30.58 -14.72
N ARG A 293 1.05 -29.65 -13.77
CA ARG A 293 1.86 -29.62 -12.51
C ARG A 293 1.23 -30.35 -11.33
N SER A 294 0.40 -31.36 -11.60
CA SER A 294 -0.03 -32.36 -10.61
C SER A 294 0.74 -33.66 -10.85
N GLY A 295 2.03 -33.67 -10.51
CA GLY A 295 2.84 -34.87 -10.60
C GLY A 295 4.23 -34.63 -10.06
N THR A 296 4.52 -35.30 -8.94
CA THR A 296 5.82 -35.50 -8.27
C THR A 296 6.23 -34.52 -7.15
N GLY A 297 6.24 -35.07 -5.92
CA GLY A 297 7.02 -34.58 -4.79
C GLY A 297 6.23 -34.32 -3.49
N GLY A 298 6.22 -35.29 -2.57
CA GLY A 298 5.92 -35.06 -1.15
C GLY A 298 4.70 -35.79 -0.60
N SER A 299 4.93 -37.00 -0.07
CA SER A 299 3.96 -37.77 0.71
C SER A 299 3.53 -37.01 1.97
N VAL A 300 2.28 -36.56 2.02
CA VAL A 300 1.52 -36.40 3.26
C VAL A 300 0.22 -37.16 3.07
N ARG A 301 0.09 -38.22 3.88
CA ARG A 301 -1.00 -39.18 3.90
C ARG A 301 -2.31 -38.44 4.24
N ARG A 302 -3.03 -37.97 3.21
CA ARG A 302 -4.37 -37.42 3.35
C ARG A 302 -5.32 -38.56 3.72
N VAL A 303 -5.76 -38.59 4.98
CA VAL A 303 -6.93 -39.37 5.38
C VAL A 303 -8.14 -38.68 4.74
N LEU A 304 -8.71 -39.33 3.74
CA LEU A 304 -9.97 -38.92 3.12
C LEU A 304 -11.06 -39.06 4.20
N GLY A 305 -11.57 -37.94 4.71
CA GLY A 305 -12.73 -37.92 5.63
C GLY A 305 -12.58 -37.12 6.92
N ALA A 306 -11.45 -36.46 7.19
CA ALA A 306 -11.38 -35.54 8.33
C ALA A 306 -11.92 -34.15 7.93
N PRO A 307 -13.00 -33.64 8.56
CA PRO A 307 -13.54 -32.31 8.24
C PRO A 307 -12.52 -31.24 8.63
N LEU A 308 -12.26 -30.31 7.71
CA LEU A 308 -11.43 -29.13 7.99
C LEU A 308 -12.07 -28.35 9.15
N PRO A 309 -11.29 -27.89 10.15
CA PRO A 309 -11.84 -27.07 11.23
C PRO A 309 -12.41 -25.77 10.66
N GLU A 310 -13.67 -25.50 11.00
CA GLU A 310 -14.44 -24.37 10.47
C GLU A 310 -13.85 -23.01 10.85
N THR A 311 -14.16 -22.01 10.03
CA THR A 311 -13.69 -20.64 10.20
C THR A 311 -14.49 -19.87 11.24
N GLU A 312 -13.94 -18.86 11.93
CA GLU A 312 -14.72 -18.06 12.92
C GLU A 312 -15.97 -17.41 12.30
N ARG A 313 -15.99 -17.18 10.97
CA ARG A 313 -17.17 -16.73 10.22
C ARG A 313 -18.18 -17.82 9.88
N THR A 314 -17.75 -19.07 9.74
CA THR A 314 -18.62 -20.22 9.44
C THR A 314 -18.99 -21.02 10.68
N ARG A 315 -18.28 -20.81 11.80
CA ARG A 315 -18.44 -21.52 13.07
C ARG A 315 -19.77 -21.21 13.77
N GLU A 316 -20.32 -20.02 13.54
CA GLU A 316 -21.61 -19.58 14.10
C GLU A 316 -22.77 -19.83 13.12
N LEU A 317 -22.49 -20.28 11.91
CA LEU A 317 -23.49 -20.48 10.86
C LEU A 317 -23.78 -21.96 10.70
N ASP A 318 -25.07 -22.31 10.66
CA ASP A 318 -25.50 -23.66 10.27
C ASP A 318 -25.09 -23.96 8.82
N ASN A 319 -25.08 -25.24 8.41
CA ASN A 319 -24.70 -25.67 7.05
C ASN A 319 -25.45 -24.91 5.95
N SER A 320 -26.72 -24.56 6.22
CA SER A 320 -27.55 -23.72 5.37
C SER A 320 -27.03 -22.27 5.27
N GLY A 321 -26.60 -21.68 6.39
CA GLY A 321 -25.99 -20.35 6.47
C GLY A 321 -24.60 -20.27 5.87
N VAL A 322 -23.79 -21.34 5.97
CA VAL A 322 -22.49 -21.42 5.27
C VAL A 322 -22.68 -21.41 3.76
N LEU A 323 -23.67 -22.16 3.26
CA LEU A 323 -24.00 -22.20 1.84
C LEU A 323 -24.54 -20.86 1.33
N GLN A 324 -25.32 -20.17 2.15
CA GLN A 324 -25.78 -18.81 1.83
C GLN A 324 -24.63 -17.82 1.78
N LEU A 325 -23.75 -17.81 2.78
CA LEU A 325 -22.55 -16.98 2.80
C LEU A 325 -21.66 -17.23 1.57
N GLN A 326 -21.52 -18.51 1.17
CA GLN A 326 -20.77 -18.86 -0.02
C GLN A 326 -21.43 -18.30 -1.30
N ARG A 327 -22.76 -18.38 -1.42
CA ARG A 327 -23.49 -17.78 -2.54
C ARG A 327 -23.33 -16.27 -2.57
N ASP A 328 -23.46 -15.61 -1.44
CA ASP A 328 -23.30 -14.16 -1.34
C ASP A 328 -21.88 -13.74 -1.73
N GLN A 329 -20.87 -14.49 -1.27
CA GLN A 329 -19.47 -14.20 -1.58
C GLN A 329 -19.08 -14.50 -3.03
N ILE A 330 -19.77 -15.44 -3.69
CA ILE A 330 -19.65 -15.66 -5.15
C ILE A 330 -20.34 -14.52 -5.90
N ALA A 331 -21.53 -14.11 -5.46
CA ALA A 331 -22.27 -13.01 -6.07
C ALA A 331 -21.49 -11.68 -6.00
N ASP A 332 -20.85 -11.38 -4.88
CA ASP A 332 -19.97 -10.21 -4.72
C ASP A 332 -18.78 -10.26 -5.70
N GLN A 333 -18.17 -11.44 -5.86
CA GLN A 333 -17.06 -11.64 -6.80
C GLN A 333 -17.51 -11.49 -8.26
N ASP A 334 -18.68 -12.03 -8.61
CA ASP A 334 -19.25 -11.89 -9.95
C ASP A 334 -19.56 -10.42 -10.25
N GLN A 335 -20.06 -9.66 -9.27
CA GLN A 335 -20.29 -8.23 -9.39
C GLN A 335 -18.98 -7.44 -9.64
N ASP A 336 -17.91 -7.77 -8.92
CA ASP A 336 -16.59 -7.16 -9.11
C ASP A 336 -16.02 -7.49 -10.51
N VAL A 337 -16.18 -8.74 -10.98
CA VAL A 337 -15.77 -9.16 -12.32
C VAL A 337 -16.58 -8.43 -13.39
N ASP A 338 -17.89 -8.25 -13.19
CA ASP A 338 -18.75 -7.50 -14.10
C ASP A 338 -18.34 -6.03 -14.21
N GLN A 339 -17.91 -5.42 -13.10
CA GLN A 339 -17.36 -4.05 -13.13
C GLN A 339 -16.06 -3.98 -13.93
N LEU A 340 -15.14 -4.92 -13.72
CA LEU A 340 -13.90 -5.01 -14.51
C LEU A 340 -14.20 -5.26 -16.00
N ALA A 341 -15.16 -6.13 -16.30
CA ALA A 341 -15.57 -6.42 -17.66
C ALA A 341 -16.19 -5.20 -18.35
N LYS A 342 -16.97 -4.38 -17.63
CA LYS A 342 -17.49 -3.10 -18.14
C LYS A 342 -16.37 -2.11 -18.46
N ILE A 343 -15.37 -2.00 -17.59
CA ILE A 343 -14.19 -1.14 -17.81
C ILE A 343 -13.42 -1.62 -19.04
N ILE A 344 -13.15 -2.93 -19.15
CA ILE A 344 -12.41 -3.51 -20.28
C ILE A 344 -13.18 -3.32 -21.60
N ARG A 345 -14.50 -3.49 -21.62
CA ARG A 345 -15.32 -3.23 -22.82
C ARG A 345 -15.22 -1.76 -23.25
N ARG A 346 -15.37 -0.81 -22.32
CA ARG A 346 -15.19 0.61 -22.62
C ARG A 346 -13.79 0.93 -23.12
N GLN A 347 -12.76 0.34 -22.50
CA GLN A 347 -11.38 0.52 -22.97
C GLN A 347 -11.14 -0.07 -24.35
N LYS A 348 -11.78 -1.20 -24.70
CA LYS A 348 -11.73 -1.76 -26.04
C LYS A 348 -12.40 -0.84 -27.06
N GLU A 349 -13.59 -0.31 -26.74
CA GLU A 349 -14.32 0.62 -27.60
C GLU A 349 -13.52 1.91 -27.81
N MET A 350 -13.00 2.52 -26.73
CA MET A 350 -12.10 3.68 -26.83
C MET A 350 -10.85 3.37 -27.64
N GLY A 351 -10.24 2.19 -27.47
CA GLY A 351 -9.05 1.77 -28.22
C GLY A 351 -9.31 1.66 -29.72
N LEU A 352 -10.48 1.15 -30.12
CA LEU A 352 -10.88 1.08 -31.53
C LEU A 352 -11.16 2.48 -32.11
N ALA A 353 -11.85 3.34 -31.35
CA ALA A 353 -12.12 4.72 -31.78
C ALA A 353 -10.82 5.52 -31.95
N ILE A 354 -9.88 5.38 -31.02
CA ILE A 354 -8.56 6.03 -31.12
C ILE A 354 -7.77 5.48 -32.30
N GLN A 355 -7.81 4.17 -32.55
CA GLN A 355 -7.13 3.60 -33.70
C GLN A 355 -7.68 4.19 -35.01
N GLN A 356 -9.01 4.28 -35.15
CA GLN A 356 -9.64 4.88 -36.32
C GLN A 356 -9.22 6.36 -36.47
N GLU A 357 -9.26 7.14 -35.40
CA GLU A 357 -8.84 8.55 -35.42
C GLU A 357 -7.35 8.70 -35.81
N VAL A 358 -6.47 7.83 -35.29
CA VAL A 358 -5.05 7.84 -35.66
C VAL A 358 -4.84 7.46 -37.12
N GLU A 359 -5.60 6.49 -37.65
CA GLU A 359 -5.58 6.13 -39.07
C GLU A 359 -6.04 7.31 -39.95
N GLU A 360 -7.10 8.02 -39.55
CA GLU A 360 -7.59 9.22 -40.23
C GLU A 360 -6.58 10.37 -40.16
N GLN A 361 -5.95 10.61 -39.00
CA GLN A 361 -4.91 11.62 -38.85
C GLN A 361 -3.65 11.28 -39.64
N ASN A 362 -3.25 10.00 -39.71
CA ASN A 362 -2.12 9.58 -40.55
C ASN A 362 -2.41 9.84 -42.03
N ALA A 363 -3.61 9.51 -42.50
CA ALA A 363 -4.01 9.81 -43.88
C ALA A 363 -4.00 11.33 -44.17
N MET A 364 -4.42 12.15 -43.20
CA MET A 364 -4.36 13.61 -43.31
C MET A 364 -2.92 14.14 -43.33
N LEU A 365 -2.03 13.57 -42.51
CA LEU A 365 -0.61 13.93 -42.48
C LEU A 365 0.10 13.54 -43.79
N ASP A 366 -0.22 12.38 -44.36
CA ASP A 366 0.32 11.95 -45.66
C ASP A 366 -0.12 12.89 -46.81
N ASP A 367 -1.38 13.34 -46.82
CA ASP A 367 -1.84 14.35 -47.79
C ASP A 367 -1.14 15.71 -47.57
N MET A 368 -0.96 16.11 -46.31
CA MET A 368 -0.23 17.33 -45.97
C MET A 368 1.24 17.26 -46.42
N ASP A 369 1.92 16.14 -46.22
CA ASP A 369 3.31 15.92 -46.67
C ASP A 369 3.40 15.89 -48.21
N GLY A 370 2.42 15.28 -48.87
CA GLY A 370 2.27 15.35 -50.34
C GLY A 370 2.10 16.78 -50.85
N ASN A 371 1.28 17.59 -50.18
CA ASN A 371 1.07 19.00 -50.50
C ASN A 371 2.32 19.85 -50.19
N ALA A 372 3.03 19.58 -49.10
CA ALA A 372 4.30 20.22 -48.76
C ALA A 372 5.38 19.92 -49.80
N THR A 373 5.48 18.65 -50.24
CA THR A 373 6.40 18.22 -51.30
C THR A 373 6.09 18.91 -52.63
N ARG A 374 4.80 19.02 -53.00
CA ARG A 374 4.36 19.77 -54.19
C ARG A 374 4.68 21.26 -54.09
N LEU A 375 4.47 21.87 -52.93
CA LEU A 375 4.81 23.27 -52.67
C LEU A 375 6.31 23.49 -52.79
N GLN A 376 7.13 22.61 -52.20
CA GLN A 376 8.59 22.64 -52.30
C GLN A 376 9.05 22.52 -53.76
N ALA A 377 8.43 21.64 -54.55
CA ALA A 377 8.73 21.53 -55.98
C ALA A 377 8.40 22.83 -56.74
N LYS A 378 7.25 23.47 -56.45
CA LYS A 378 6.88 24.76 -57.06
C LYS A 378 7.84 25.89 -56.66
N ILE A 379 8.23 25.95 -55.38
CA ILE A 379 9.23 26.91 -54.88
C ILE A 379 10.57 26.71 -55.60
N ASN A 380 11.03 25.46 -55.73
CA ASN A 380 12.27 25.14 -56.45
C ASN A 380 12.23 25.59 -57.92
N VAL A 381 11.10 25.42 -58.61
CA VAL A 381 10.90 25.93 -59.97
C VAL A 381 10.91 27.45 -60.01
N GLY A 382 10.25 28.12 -59.05
CA GLY A 382 10.28 29.57 -58.88
C GLY A 382 11.70 30.11 -58.71
N ASN A 383 12.47 29.51 -57.80
CA ASN A 383 13.88 29.86 -57.58
C ASN A 383 14.75 29.69 -58.83
N ARG A 384 14.55 28.62 -59.61
CA ARG A 384 15.25 28.43 -60.90
C ARG A 384 14.91 29.51 -61.93
N LYS A 385 13.67 29.99 -61.96
CA LYS A 385 13.25 31.07 -62.88
C LYS A 385 13.83 32.42 -62.45
N VAL A 386 13.78 32.74 -61.15
CA VAL A 386 14.38 33.96 -60.60
C VAL A 386 15.89 34.00 -60.84
N GLY A 387 16.58 32.87 -60.66
CA GLY A 387 18.02 32.76 -60.91
C GLY A 387 18.43 32.93 -62.38
N LYS A 388 17.50 32.86 -63.33
CA LYS A 388 17.75 33.14 -64.77
C LYS A 388 17.47 34.59 -65.17
N ILE A 389 16.84 35.38 -64.29
CA ILE A 389 16.47 36.78 -64.52
C ILE A 389 17.52 37.74 -63.90
N ARG A 390 18.47 37.19 -63.13
CA ARG A 390 19.77 37.82 -62.83
C ARG A 390 20.78 37.38 -63.86
#